data_AF-A0A099UD46-F1
#
_entry.id   AF-A0A099UD46-F1
#
_cell.length_a   1.000
_cell.length_b   1.000
_cell.length_c   1.000
_cell.angle_alpha   90.00
_cell.angle_beta   90.00
_cell.angle_gamma   90.00
#
_symmetry.space_group_name_H-M   'P 1'
#
loop_
_entity.id
_entity.type
_entity.pdbx_description
1 polymer ?
#
loop_
_entity_poly.entity_id
_entity_poly.type
_entity_poly.pdbx_seq_one_letter_code
_entity_poly.pdbx_strand_id
1 'polypeptide(L)'
;MLHILSRARDFKEIINMGGIANTTPLMIAADSANLDMIKFLLSNGANIKDKANDGLNVTMFATMSRAKPQKVIEVIEFLLANGVPSVLQKLARERYETKR
;
A
#
# COMPACT_ATOMS: atom_id res chain seq x y z
N MET A 1 -1.06 -34.19 -1.17
CA MET A 1 -1.21 -33.12 -2.18
C MET A 1 -2.15 -31.98 -1.74
N LEU A 2 -3.19 -32.24 -0.91
CA LEU A 2 -4.12 -31.20 -0.40
C LEU A 2 -3.53 -30.22 0.65
N HIS A 3 -2.42 -30.59 1.29
CA HIS A 3 -1.84 -29.82 2.41
C HIS A 3 -1.08 -28.54 2.00
N ILE A 4 -0.75 -28.39 0.71
CA ILE A 4 -0.02 -27.24 0.16
C ILE A 4 -0.99 -26.12 -0.24
N LEU A 5 -2.17 -26.48 -0.76
CA LEU A 5 -3.18 -25.51 -1.21
C LEU A 5 -3.87 -24.80 -0.04
N SER A 6 -4.04 -25.45 1.11
CA SER A 6 -4.54 -24.78 2.33
C SER A 6 -3.57 -23.68 2.78
N ARG A 7 -2.27 -23.99 2.87
CA ARG A 7 -1.22 -23.02 3.25
C ARG A 7 -1.15 -21.80 2.32
N ALA A 8 -1.33 -22.01 1.02
CA ALA A 8 -1.33 -20.91 0.05
C ALA A 8 -2.55 -19.99 0.18
N ARG A 9 -3.73 -20.56 0.53
CA ARG A 9 -4.93 -19.78 0.85
C ARG A 9 -4.72 -18.95 2.12
N ASP A 10 -4.22 -19.59 3.18
CA ASP A 10 -3.97 -18.93 4.47
C ASP A 10 -3.00 -17.75 4.30
N PHE A 11 -1.94 -17.92 3.49
CA PHE A 11 -0.96 -16.86 3.23
C PHE A 11 -1.56 -15.62 2.56
N LYS A 12 -2.48 -15.81 1.59
CA LYS A 12 -3.14 -14.71 0.89
C LYS A 12 -4.13 -13.95 1.78
N GLU A 13 -4.72 -14.63 2.76
CA GLU A 13 -5.54 -13.98 3.78
C GLU A 13 -4.64 -13.21 4.76
N ILE A 14 -3.55 -13.83 5.24
CA ILE A 14 -2.60 -13.23 6.18
C ILE A 14 -1.98 -11.95 5.64
N ILE A 15 -1.60 -11.90 4.37
CA ILE A 15 -0.87 -10.75 3.83
C ILE A 15 -1.69 -9.45 3.81
N ASN A 16 -3.02 -9.57 3.88
CA ASN A 16 -3.96 -8.45 3.92
C ASN A 16 -4.62 -8.26 5.28
N MET A 17 -4.31 -9.09 6.28
CA MET A 17 -4.96 -8.99 7.59
C MET A 17 -4.64 -7.66 8.25
N GLY A 18 -5.68 -6.84 8.42
CA GLY A 18 -5.62 -5.62 9.20
C GLY A 18 -5.47 -5.95 10.69
N GLY A 19 -4.48 -5.34 11.34
CA GLY A 19 -4.32 -5.37 12.80
C GLY A 19 -5.33 -4.43 13.48
N ILE A 20 -4.90 -3.77 14.56
CA ILE A 20 -5.70 -2.74 15.22
C ILE A 20 -6.02 -1.62 14.20
N ALA A 21 -7.26 -1.16 14.20
CA ALA A 21 -7.78 -0.16 13.27
C ALA A 21 -7.71 -0.55 11.78
N ASN A 22 -7.69 -1.85 11.45
CA ASN A 22 -7.57 -2.35 10.07
C ASN A 22 -6.27 -1.94 9.37
N THR A 23 -5.19 -1.77 10.16
CA THR A 23 -3.86 -1.44 9.64
C THR A 23 -3.23 -2.68 9.02
N THR A 24 -2.99 -2.68 7.70
CA THR A 24 -2.42 -3.85 7.00
C THR A 24 -0.89 -3.90 7.11
N PRO A 25 -0.25 -5.06 6.88
CA PRO A 25 1.21 -5.16 6.85
C PRO A 25 1.87 -4.17 5.89
N LEU A 26 1.20 -3.89 4.77
CA LEU A 26 1.66 -2.92 3.77
C LEU A 26 1.68 -1.48 4.32
N MET A 27 0.70 -1.10 5.14
CA MET A 27 0.67 0.22 5.81
C MET A 27 1.79 0.36 6.83
N ILE A 28 2.08 -0.70 7.61
CA ILE A 28 3.19 -0.71 8.57
C ILE A 28 4.54 -0.58 7.83
N ALA A 29 4.71 -1.30 6.72
CA ALA A 29 5.90 -1.18 5.89
C ALA A 29 6.07 0.24 5.33
N ALA A 30 4.98 0.89 4.94
CA ALA A 30 4.98 2.28 4.48
C ALA A 30 5.35 3.27 5.59
N ASP A 31 4.80 3.14 6.81
CA ASP A 31 5.15 3.98 7.96
C ASP A 31 6.63 3.86 8.37
N SER A 32 7.22 2.68 8.20
CA SER A 32 8.67 2.47 8.38
C SER A 32 9.54 2.93 7.19
N ALA A 33 8.92 3.42 6.12
CA ALA A 33 9.53 3.71 4.81
C ALA A 33 10.35 2.53 4.25
N ASN A 34 9.97 1.30 4.55
CA ASN A 34 10.73 0.10 4.16
C ASN A 34 10.35 -0.36 2.75
N LEU A 35 11.01 0.21 1.74
CA LEU A 35 10.73 -0.08 0.33
C LEU A 35 10.88 -1.55 -0.03
N ASP A 36 11.86 -2.26 0.53
CA ASP A 36 12.08 -3.68 0.23
C ASP A 36 10.93 -4.53 0.76
N MET A 37 10.44 -4.23 1.98
CA MET A 37 9.26 -4.88 2.53
C MET A 37 8.00 -4.55 1.74
N ILE A 38 7.84 -3.31 1.28
CA ILE A 38 6.73 -2.90 0.40
C ILE A 38 6.74 -3.73 -0.89
N LYS A 39 7.88 -3.83 -1.56
CA LYS A 39 8.05 -4.65 -2.77
C LYS A 39 7.70 -6.11 -2.51
N PHE A 40 8.20 -6.67 -1.41
CA PHE A 40 7.91 -8.04 -1.01
C PHE A 40 6.41 -8.28 -0.76
N LEU A 41 5.74 -7.37 -0.05
CA LEU A 41 4.31 -7.52 0.24
C LEU A 41 3.46 -7.41 -1.03
N LEU A 42 3.75 -6.44 -1.90
CA LEU A 42 3.04 -6.28 -3.16
C LEU A 42 3.25 -7.47 -4.11
N SER A 43 4.48 -7.99 -4.21
CA SER A 43 4.75 -9.17 -5.06
C SER A 43 4.05 -10.43 -4.56
N ASN A 44 3.70 -10.47 -3.28
CA ASN A 44 2.93 -11.55 -2.65
C ASN A 44 1.41 -11.27 -2.57
N GLY A 45 0.92 -10.21 -3.22
CA GLY A 45 -0.50 -9.94 -3.38
C GLY A 45 -1.14 -9.11 -2.26
N ALA A 46 -0.34 -8.32 -1.52
CA ALA A 46 -0.89 -7.29 -0.65
C ALA A 46 -1.74 -6.29 -1.44
N ASN A 47 -2.91 -5.93 -0.90
CA ASN A 47 -3.84 -5.03 -1.55
C ASN A 47 -3.47 -3.57 -1.27
N ILE A 48 -2.96 -2.91 -2.31
CA ILE A 48 -2.53 -1.51 -2.25
C ILE A 48 -3.69 -0.52 -2.03
N LYS A 49 -4.95 -0.96 -2.19
CA LYS A 49 -6.16 -0.13 -2.08
C LYS A 49 -6.80 -0.14 -0.70
N ASP A 50 -6.31 -0.96 0.22
CA ASP A 50 -6.86 -1.06 1.56
C ASP A 50 -6.75 0.27 2.32
N LYS A 51 -7.69 0.48 3.23
CA LYS A 51 -7.76 1.65 4.10
C LYS A 51 -7.92 1.22 5.55
N ALA A 52 -7.24 1.91 6.45
CA ALA A 52 -7.48 1.81 7.88
C ALA A 52 -8.87 2.35 8.25
N ASN A 53 -9.31 2.13 9.48
CA ASN A 53 -10.65 2.49 9.96
C ASN A 53 -10.95 4.00 9.88
N ASP A 54 -9.93 4.83 9.98
CA ASP A 54 -9.98 6.29 9.83
C ASP A 54 -9.91 6.75 8.36
N GLY A 55 -9.87 5.80 7.42
CA GLY A 55 -9.80 6.06 5.98
C GLY A 55 -8.38 6.29 5.45
N LEU A 56 -7.35 6.18 6.29
CA LEU A 56 -5.96 6.35 5.86
C LEU A 56 -5.52 5.24 4.90
N ASN A 57 -4.86 5.62 3.81
CA ASN A 57 -4.30 4.70 2.82
C ASN A 57 -2.78 4.52 3.01
N VAL A 58 -2.18 3.57 2.30
CA VAL A 58 -0.73 3.26 2.40
C VAL A 58 0.19 4.48 2.21
N THR A 59 -0.15 5.42 1.32
CA THR A 59 0.67 6.63 1.13
C THR A 59 0.57 7.60 2.31
N MET A 60 -0.58 7.70 2.97
CA MET A 60 -0.74 8.53 4.17
C MET A 60 0.13 7.98 5.32
N PHE A 61 0.18 6.65 5.49
CA PHE A 61 1.12 6.03 6.42
C PHE A 61 2.58 6.37 6.08
N ALA A 62 2.98 6.32 4.79
CA ALA A 62 4.33 6.73 4.40
C ALA A 62 4.66 8.18 4.80
N THR A 63 3.70 9.11 4.72
CA THR A 63 3.91 10.51 5.13
C THR A 63 4.07 10.72 6.63
N MET A 64 3.63 9.76 7.45
CA MET A 64 3.78 9.79 8.91
C MET A 64 5.15 9.27 9.37
N SER A 65 5.92 8.68 8.45
CA SER A 65 7.23 8.11 8.75
C SER A 65 8.21 9.14 9.30
N ARG A 66 9.03 8.71 10.26
CA ARG A 66 10.17 9.48 10.80
C ARG A 66 11.46 9.29 9.98
N ALA A 67 11.40 8.58 8.86
CA ALA A 67 12.56 8.37 7.98
C ALA A 67 13.01 9.66 7.28
N LYS A 68 14.18 9.62 6.64
CA LYS A 68 14.68 10.75 5.85
C LYS A 68 13.69 11.10 4.73
N PRO A 69 13.45 12.40 4.44
CA PRO A 69 12.49 12.81 3.41
C PRO A 69 12.69 12.14 2.05
N GLN A 70 13.94 11.97 1.61
CA GLN A 70 14.25 11.31 0.33
C GLN A 70 13.73 9.87 0.27
N LYS A 71 13.84 9.14 1.38
CA LYS A 71 13.37 7.74 1.46
C LYS A 71 11.84 7.67 1.47
N VAL A 72 11.19 8.63 2.12
CA VAL A 72 9.73 8.74 2.12
C VAL A 72 9.22 9.09 0.71
N ILE A 73 9.87 10.03 0.02
CA ILE A 73 9.56 10.39 -1.37
C ILE A 73 9.68 9.17 -2.28
N GLU A 74 10.80 8.45 -2.21
CA GLU A 74 11.02 7.23 -3.00
C GLU A 74 9.90 6.18 -2.79
N VAL A 75 9.50 5.96 -1.54
CA VAL A 75 8.39 5.06 -1.19
C VAL A 75 7.07 5.54 -1.78
N ILE A 76 6.75 6.84 -1.65
CA ILE A 76 5.51 7.42 -2.17
C ILE A 76 5.48 7.31 -3.70
N GLU A 77 6.57 7.65 -4.39
CA GLU A 77 6.68 7.54 -5.85
C GLU A 77 6.45 6.10 -6.30
N PHE A 78 7.09 5.14 -5.63
CA PHE A 78 6.92 3.72 -5.93
C PHE A 78 5.46 3.27 -5.73
N LEU A 79 4.84 3.64 -4.61
CA LEU A 79 3.44 3.28 -4.32
C LEU A 79 2.46 3.90 -5.32
N LEU A 80 2.67 5.17 -5.70
CA LEU A 80 1.84 5.85 -6.71
C LEU A 80 1.97 5.21 -8.09
N ALA A 81 3.18 4.78 -8.47
CA ALA A 81 3.41 4.03 -9.71
C ALA A 81 2.69 2.67 -9.72
N ASN A 82 2.48 2.05 -8.56
CA ASN A 82 1.81 0.76 -8.40
C ASN A 82 0.28 0.88 -8.17
N GLY A 83 -0.31 2.06 -8.38
CA GLY A 83 -1.75 2.22 -8.48
C GLY A 83 -2.48 2.54 -7.18
N VAL A 84 -1.81 3.16 -6.20
CA VAL A 84 -2.51 3.80 -5.07
C VAL A 84 -3.52 4.83 -5.62
N PRO A 85 -4.81 4.71 -5.30
CA PRO A 85 -5.79 5.74 -5.61
C PRO A 85 -5.43 7.00 -4.81
N SER A 86 -4.85 7.97 -5.50
CA SER A 86 -4.51 9.27 -4.94
C SER A 86 -5.51 10.32 -5.42
N VAL A 87 -5.86 11.27 -4.55
CA VAL A 87 -6.58 12.49 -4.95
C VAL A 87 -5.82 13.20 -6.08
N LEU A 88 -4.49 13.14 -6.09
CA LEU A 88 -3.67 13.71 -7.16
C LEU A 88 -3.85 12.98 -8.49
N GLN A 89 -4.03 11.66 -8.51
CA GLN A 89 -4.37 10.94 -9.74
C GLN A 89 -5.77 11.30 -10.23
N LYS A 90 -6.75 11.43 -9.32
CA LYS A 90 -8.11 11.87 -9.67
C LYS A 90 -8.10 13.27 -10.28
N LEU A 91 -7.44 14.24 -9.64
CA LEU A 91 -7.28 15.60 -10.15
C LEU A 91 -6.49 15.65 -11.47
N ALA A 92 -5.47 14.80 -11.62
CA ALA A 92 -4.73 14.69 -12.87
C ALA A 92 -5.63 14.18 -14.01
N ARG A 93 -6.39 13.09 -13.79
CA ARG A 93 -7.34 12.55 -14.77
C ARG A 93 -8.42 13.56 -15.14
N GLU A 94 -9.02 14.22 -14.15
CA GLU A 94 -10.03 15.25 -14.36
C GLU A 94 -9.50 16.39 -15.23
N ARG A 95 -8.26 16.85 -15.01
CA ARG A 95 -7.58 17.86 -15.85
C ARG A 95 -7.28 17.39 -17.28
N TYR A 96 -7.09 16.09 -17.50
CA TYR A 96 -6.90 15.52 -18.84
C TYR A 96 -8.23 15.31 -19.57
N GLU A 97 -9.30 14.97 -18.86
CA GLU A 97 -10.63 14.72 -19.43
C GLU A 97 -11.38 16.01 -19.79
N THR A 98 -11.14 17.13 -19.10
CA THR A 98 -11.74 18.44 -19.46
C THR A 98 -11.14 19.08 -20.73
N LYS A 99 -10.11 18.47 -21.34
CA LYS A 99 -9.46 18.95 -22.58
C LYS A 99 -9.90 18.20 -23.85
N ARG A 100 -10.90 17.32 -23.76
CA ARG A 100 -11.56 16.67 -24.92
C ARG A 100 -12.91 17.31 -25.18
#